data_AF-A0DKA3-F1
#
_entry.id   AF-A0DKA3-F1
#
_cell.length_a   1.000
_cell.length_b   1.000
_cell.length_c   1.000
_cell.angle_alpha   90.00
_cell.angle_beta   90.00
_cell.angle_gamma   90.00
#
_symmetry.space_group_name_H-M   'P 1'
#
loop_
_entity.id
_entity.type
_entity.pdbx_description
1 polymer ?
#
loop_
_entity_poly.entity_id
_entity_poly.type
_entity_poly.pdbx_seq_one_letter_code
_entity_poly.pdbx_strand_id
1 'polypeptide(L)'
;MGGACSGTKSQNKKQKLQSQELNIVEQPYLEVLSIPQSQSSSRPPEQRCETAQSVKDLLILYKKFTDFFGLVGNLDHLPQHTREQLHNCIIQRSNINILIQNNIKRIMREQQIIKRVEESDYYLIHNDEKFAITFTQIMQKLSTIILTELKDDQDFQEAFPMLIVSFVDLAQQISNVIENFQNFKTLSSKKQRTKQPISEESNNQKTTNKISLQQ
;
A
#
# COMPACT_ATOMS: atom_id res chain seq x y z
N MET A 1 1.26 -12.90 69.14
CA MET A 1 1.60 -11.67 68.38
C MET A 1 0.25 -11.10 67.93
N GLY A 2 -0.45 -10.32 68.76
CA GLY A 2 -0.29 -8.86 68.91
C GLY A 2 -0.93 -8.17 67.68
N GLY A 3 -1.89 -7.25 67.75
CA GLY A 3 -2.59 -6.52 68.80
C GLY A 3 -3.65 -5.66 68.10
N ALA A 4 -4.70 -5.27 68.83
CA ALA A 4 -5.78 -4.41 68.35
C ALA A 4 -5.32 -2.96 68.13
N CYS A 5 -6.01 -2.24 67.23
CA CYS A 5 -6.18 -0.78 67.29
C CYS A 5 -7.59 -0.41 66.83
N SER A 6 -8.41 0.03 67.77
CA SER A 6 -9.72 0.65 67.58
C SER A 6 -9.56 2.18 67.52
N GLY A 7 -10.47 2.89 66.83
CA GLY A 7 -10.60 4.35 66.97
C GLY A 7 -11.77 4.94 66.18
N THR A 8 -13.00 4.87 66.71
CA THR A 8 -13.84 5.98 67.20
C THR A 8 -14.34 7.06 66.22
N LYS A 9 -15.67 7.01 66.02
CA LYS A 9 -16.71 8.05 65.78
C LYS A 9 -16.29 9.54 65.81
N SER A 10 -16.87 10.34 64.90
CA SER A 10 -17.83 11.40 65.29
C SER A 10 -18.52 12.17 64.13
N GLN A 11 -19.85 12.24 64.25
CA GLN A 11 -20.77 13.39 64.06
C GLN A 11 -20.93 14.15 62.73
N ASN A 12 -22.13 13.94 62.15
CA ASN A 12 -23.09 14.90 61.59
C ASN A 12 -22.78 16.41 61.74
N LYS A 13 -22.96 17.16 60.63
CA LYS A 13 -23.58 18.51 60.64
C LYS A 13 -24.07 18.97 59.24
N LYS A 14 -25.40 19.10 59.14
CA LYS A 14 -26.23 20.18 58.56
C LYS A 14 -26.03 20.66 57.10
N GLN A 15 -27.09 20.44 56.32
CA GLN A 15 -27.92 21.42 55.56
C GLN A 15 -27.27 22.74 55.09
N LYS A 16 -27.34 23.03 53.78
CA LYS A 16 -28.25 24.06 53.20
C LYS A 16 -28.23 24.09 51.67
N LEU A 17 -29.42 24.39 51.13
CA LEU A 17 -29.72 24.78 49.75
C LEU A 17 -28.74 25.83 49.19
N GLN A 18 -28.40 25.74 47.91
CA GLN A 18 -28.80 26.78 46.94
C GLN A 18 -28.58 26.34 45.49
N SER A 19 -29.61 26.54 44.70
CA SER A 19 -29.58 26.55 43.24
C SER A 19 -28.52 27.52 42.74
N GLN A 20 -27.61 27.07 41.89
CA GLN A 20 -26.86 27.95 41.02
C GLN A 20 -26.67 27.26 39.67
N GLU A 21 -27.13 27.98 38.65
CA GLU A 21 -27.06 27.66 37.24
C GLU A 21 -25.64 27.29 36.84
N LEU A 22 -25.46 26.12 36.22
CA LEU A 22 -24.18 25.80 35.60
C LEU A 22 -24.06 26.62 34.32
N ASN A 23 -23.36 27.74 34.47
CA ASN A 23 -22.59 28.40 33.43
C ASN A 23 -22.03 27.36 32.46
N ILE A 24 -22.41 27.47 31.20
CA ILE A 24 -21.71 26.82 30.10
C ILE A 24 -20.31 27.45 30.08
N VAL A 25 -19.35 26.76 30.68
CA VAL A 25 -17.94 27.06 30.51
C VAL A 25 -17.64 26.69 29.06
N GLU A 26 -17.50 27.69 28.20
CA GLU A 26 -16.87 27.54 26.89
C GLU A 26 -15.52 26.86 27.11
N GLN A 27 -15.42 25.60 26.67
CA GLN A 27 -14.14 24.92 26.63
C GLN A 27 -13.24 25.68 25.65
N PRO A 28 -11.99 26.00 26.04
CA PRO A 28 -11.07 26.60 25.10
C PRO A 28 -10.78 25.57 24.00
N TYR A 29 -11.08 25.94 22.76
CA TYR A 29 -10.63 25.19 21.59
C TYR A 29 -9.12 25.00 21.69
N LEU A 30 -8.68 23.75 21.80
CA LEU A 30 -7.26 23.41 21.63
C LEU A 30 -6.88 23.77 20.20
N GLU A 31 -6.13 24.87 20.03
CA GLU A 31 -5.43 25.16 18.79
C GLU A 31 -4.48 23.99 18.50
N VAL A 32 -4.79 23.26 17.43
CA VAL A 32 -3.90 22.25 16.86
C VAL A 32 -2.69 23.00 16.31
N LEU A 33 -1.64 23.10 17.11
CA LEU A 33 -0.31 23.44 16.62
C LEU A 33 0.11 22.35 15.65
N SER A 34 -0.01 22.67 14.36
CA SER A 34 0.46 21.87 13.24
C SER A 34 1.89 21.42 13.50
N ILE A 35 2.08 20.12 13.74
CA ILE A 35 3.41 19.52 13.78
C ILE A 35 4.04 19.73 12.39
N PRO A 36 5.29 20.22 12.28
CA PRO A 36 5.96 20.31 11.00
C PRO A 36 6.11 18.90 10.45
N GLN A 37 5.43 18.61 9.33
CA GLN A 37 5.69 17.42 8.54
C GLN A 37 7.17 17.40 8.18
N SER A 38 7.88 16.43 8.75
CA SER A 38 9.24 16.07 8.38
C SER A 38 9.29 15.92 6.86
N GLN A 39 10.03 16.82 6.23
CA GLN A 39 10.23 16.88 4.79
C GLN A 39 10.98 15.64 4.32
N SER A 40 10.31 14.73 3.60
CA SER A 40 10.97 13.83 2.63
C SER A 40 9.98 13.22 1.64
N SER A 41 9.26 14.04 0.88
CA SER A 41 8.66 13.57 -0.36
C SER A 41 8.38 14.76 -1.29
N SER A 42 9.24 14.92 -2.30
CA SER A 42 9.27 16.01 -3.29
C SER A 42 8.19 15.88 -4.38
N ARG A 43 7.04 15.27 -4.09
CA ARG A 43 5.97 15.06 -5.07
C ARG A 43 4.74 15.95 -4.86
N PRO A 44 4.07 16.38 -5.95
CA PRO A 44 2.80 17.11 -5.88
C PRO A 44 1.72 16.28 -5.14
N PRO A 45 0.79 16.92 -4.43
CA PRO A 45 -0.29 16.26 -3.69
C PRO A 45 -1.14 15.29 -4.54
N GLU A 46 -1.33 15.60 -5.82
CA GLU A 46 -2.15 14.84 -6.77
C GLU A 46 -1.63 13.40 -6.96
N GLN A 47 -0.30 13.21 -7.03
CA GLN A 47 0.31 11.88 -7.25
C GLN A 47 0.28 10.96 -6.03
N ARG A 48 0.14 11.53 -4.82
CA ARG A 48 -0.01 10.73 -3.59
C ARG A 48 -1.36 10.04 -3.56
N CYS A 49 -2.41 10.71 -4.07
CA CYS A 49 -3.76 10.17 -4.11
C CYS A 49 -3.88 8.96 -5.06
N GLU A 50 -3.25 9.02 -6.24
CA GLU A 50 -3.33 7.96 -7.26
C GLU A 50 -2.56 6.69 -6.88
N THR A 51 -1.39 6.84 -6.24
CA THR A 51 -0.63 5.71 -5.69
C THR A 51 -1.44 4.97 -4.63
N ALA A 52 -2.09 5.73 -3.74
CA ALA A 52 -2.96 5.17 -2.71
C ALA A 52 -4.15 4.41 -3.29
N GLN A 53 -4.74 4.92 -4.37
CA GLN A 53 -5.85 4.24 -5.05
C GLN A 53 -5.40 2.92 -5.68
N SER A 54 -4.29 2.93 -6.41
CA SER A 54 -3.75 1.71 -7.04
C SER A 54 -3.43 0.63 -6.00
N VAL A 55 -2.86 1.03 -4.85
CA VAL A 55 -2.59 0.10 -3.74
C VAL A 55 -3.88 -0.46 -3.15
N LYS A 56 -4.91 0.36 -2.94
CA LYS A 56 -6.23 -0.10 -2.46
C LYS A 56 -6.83 -1.12 -3.42
N ASP A 57 -6.84 -0.81 -4.70
CA ASP A 57 -7.43 -1.68 -5.73
C ASP A 57 -6.69 -3.02 -5.78
N LEU A 58 -5.36 -3.00 -5.73
CA LEU A 58 -4.55 -4.22 -5.67
C LEU A 58 -4.78 -5.03 -4.38
N LEU A 59 -4.98 -4.38 -3.22
CA LEU A 59 -5.30 -5.08 -1.97
C LEU A 59 -6.68 -5.78 -2.05
N ILE A 60 -7.66 -5.15 -2.69
CA ILE A 60 -8.98 -5.77 -2.93
C ILE A 60 -8.84 -7.00 -3.85
N LEU A 61 -8.08 -6.87 -4.94
CA LEU A 61 -7.81 -7.98 -5.85
C LEU A 61 -7.04 -9.11 -5.17
N TYR A 62 -6.07 -8.78 -4.31
CA TYR A 62 -5.34 -9.77 -3.53
C TYR A 62 -6.23 -10.54 -2.54
N LYS A 63 -7.17 -9.84 -1.90
CA LYS A 63 -8.16 -10.49 -1.01
C LYS A 63 -9.01 -11.49 -1.80
N LYS A 64 -9.58 -11.07 -2.93
CA LYS A 64 -10.36 -11.95 -3.83
C LYS A 64 -9.55 -13.16 -4.28
N PHE A 65 -8.28 -12.95 -4.63
CA PHE A 65 -7.38 -14.04 -5.00
C PHE A 65 -7.24 -15.04 -3.84
N THR A 66 -7.02 -14.55 -2.62
CA THR A 66 -6.91 -15.40 -1.44
C THR A 66 -8.17 -16.20 -1.18
N ASP A 67 -9.35 -15.59 -1.37
CA ASP A 67 -10.65 -16.25 -1.23
C ASP A 67 -10.80 -17.37 -2.27
N PHE A 68 -10.53 -17.10 -3.55
CA PHE A 68 -10.56 -18.12 -4.60
C PHE A 68 -9.53 -19.23 -4.39
N PHE A 69 -8.34 -18.87 -3.94
CA PHE A 69 -7.27 -19.84 -3.65
C PHE A 69 -7.65 -20.77 -2.50
N GLY A 70 -8.46 -20.31 -1.55
CA GLY A 70 -9.03 -21.15 -0.50
C GLY A 70 -9.95 -22.26 -1.02
N LEU A 71 -10.50 -22.12 -2.23
CA LEU A 71 -11.42 -23.08 -2.84
C LEU A 71 -10.72 -24.23 -3.59
N VAL A 72 -9.42 -24.10 -3.88
CA VAL A 72 -8.65 -25.12 -4.62
C VAL A 72 -8.51 -26.43 -3.81
N GLY A 73 -8.74 -26.40 -2.50
CA GLY A 73 -8.90 -27.61 -1.69
C GLY A 73 -7.66 -28.52 -1.68
N ASN A 74 -7.87 -29.84 -1.78
CA ASN A 74 -6.79 -30.82 -1.79
C ASN A 74 -6.15 -30.95 -3.19
N LEU A 75 -4.83 -30.80 -3.28
CA LEU A 75 -4.06 -30.86 -4.52
C LEU A 75 -3.49 -32.25 -4.84
N ASP A 76 -3.61 -33.24 -3.94
CA ASP A 76 -2.92 -34.53 -4.08
C ASP A 76 -3.28 -35.30 -5.37
N HIS A 77 -4.49 -35.08 -5.88
CA HIS A 77 -5.01 -35.71 -7.08
C HIS A 77 -4.49 -35.09 -8.39
N LEU A 78 -3.89 -33.90 -8.32
CA LEU A 78 -3.38 -33.20 -9.50
C LEU A 78 -1.99 -33.72 -9.89
N PRO A 79 -1.62 -33.69 -11.17
CA PRO A 79 -0.25 -33.97 -11.60
C PRO A 79 0.79 -33.05 -10.97
N GLN A 80 2.03 -33.52 -10.92
CA GLN A 80 3.12 -32.79 -10.27
C GLN A 80 3.32 -31.39 -10.84
N HIS A 81 3.28 -31.22 -12.17
CA HIS A 81 3.50 -29.93 -12.81
C HIS A 81 2.44 -28.89 -12.38
N THR A 82 1.15 -29.27 -12.36
CA THR A 82 0.06 -28.41 -11.89
C THR A 82 0.22 -28.03 -10.43
N ARG A 83 0.61 -29.00 -9.58
CA ARG A 83 0.89 -28.74 -8.17
C ARG A 83 2.03 -27.75 -7.98
N GLU A 84 3.08 -27.82 -8.81
CA GLU A 84 4.19 -26.87 -8.78
C GLU A 84 3.73 -25.44 -9.13
N GLN A 85 2.85 -25.26 -10.12
CA GLN A 85 2.31 -23.92 -10.44
C GLN A 85 1.43 -23.36 -9.33
N LEU A 86 0.59 -24.20 -8.73
CA LEU A 86 -0.18 -23.81 -7.55
C LEU A 86 0.72 -23.50 -6.35
N HIS A 87 1.82 -24.24 -6.19
CA HIS A 87 2.81 -23.94 -5.16
C HIS A 87 3.48 -22.58 -5.39
N ASN A 88 3.78 -22.23 -6.64
CA ASN A 88 4.29 -20.91 -6.99
C ASN A 88 3.30 -19.79 -6.60
N CYS A 89 2.00 -19.98 -6.82
CA CYS A 89 0.96 -19.08 -6.33
C CYS A 89 0.93 -18.99 -4.80
N ILE A 90 1.06 -20.11 -4.07
CA ILE A 90 1.13 -20.14 -2.61
C ILE A 90 2.32 -19.32 -2.09
N ILE A 91 3.48 -19.47 -2.72
CA ILE A 91 4.68 -18.71 -2.36
C ILE A 91 4.43 -17.20 -2.54
N GLN A 92 3.87 -16.76 -3.67
CA GLN A 92 3.60 -15.34 -3.88
C GLN A 92 2.58 -14.80 -2.87
N ARG A 93 1.53 -15.57 -2.57
CA ARG A 93 0.55 -15.24 -1.51
C ARG A 93 1.23 -15.04 -0.15
N SER A 94 2.09 -15.98 0.24
CA SER A 94 2.85 -15.89 1.49
C SER A 94 3.74 -14.63 1.53
N ASN A 95 4.45 -14.36 0.44
CA ASN A 95 5.30 -13.17 0.31
C ASN A 95 4.49 -11.86 0.47
N ILE A 96 3.31 -11.77 -0.15
CA ILE A 96 2.42 -10.62 -0.01
C ILE A 96 1.94 -10.47 1.45
N ASN A 97 1.50 -11.56 2.07
CA ASN A 97 1.06 -11.54 3.48
C ASN A 97 2.16 -11.03 4.41
N ILE A 98 3.39 -11.56 4.24
CA ILE A 98 4.55 -11.14 5.03
C ILE A 98 4.84 -9.65 4.80
N LEU A 99 4.80 -9.20 3.53
CA LEU A 99 5.05 -7.80 3.18
C LEU A 99 4.03 -6.87 3.86
N ILE A 100 2.74 -7.17 3.77
CA ILE A 100 1.67 -6.39 4.41
C ILE A 100 1.86 -6.35 5.92
N GLN A 101 2.03 -7.51 6.55
CA GLN A 101 2.21 -7.64 7.99
C GLN A 101 3.42 -6.85 8.50
N ASN A 102 4.57 -6.95 7.83
CA ASN A 102 5.79 -6.27 8.25
C ASN A 102 5.68 -4.75 8.12
N ASN A 103 5.07 -4.26 7.04
CA ASN A 103 4.91 -2.82 6.84
C ASN A 103 3.93 -2.22 7.84
N ILE A 104 2.78 -2.86 8.08
CA ILE A 104 1.83 -2.39 9.09
C ILE A 104 2.44 -2.45 10.50
N LYS A 105 3.10 -3.55 10.88
CA LYS A 105 3.80 -3.66 12.17
C LYS A 105 4.88 -2.61 12.36
N ARG A 106 5.57 -2.20 11.29
CA ARG A 106 6.55 -1.11 11.36
C ARG A 106 5.85 0.21 11.69
N ILE A 107 4.82 0.58 10.95
CA ILE A 107 4.07 1.84 11.15
C ILE A 107 3.41 1.87 12.53
N MET A 108 2.81 0.75 12.96
CA MET A 108 2.20 0.66 14.30
C MET A 108 3.21 0.84 15.42
N ARG A 109 4.42 0.29 15.29
CA ARG A 109 5.52 0.51 16.26
C ARG A 109 5.95 1.97 16.30
N GLU A 110 6.06 2.63 15.15
CA GLU A 110 6.36 4.06 15.07
C GLU A 110 5.27 4.91 15.75
N GLN A 111 4.01 4.46 15.69
CA GLN A 111 2.86 5.09 16.35
C GLN A 111 2.61 4.59 17.79
N GLN A 112 3.48 3.74 18.36
CA GLN A 112 3.32 3.15 19.70
C GLN A 112 2.03 2.33 19.90
N ILE A 113 1.51 1.71 18.83
CA ILE A 113 0.32 0.85 18.86
C ILE A 113 0.77 -0.60 19.05
N ILE A 114 0.27 -1.28 20.10
CA ILE A 114 0.56 -2.68 20.41
C ILE A 114 -0.71 -3.51 20.26
N LYS A 115 -0.97 -4.03 19.07
CA LYS A 115 -2.04 -5.02 18.80
C LYS A 115 -1.64 -5.95 17.65
N ARG A 116 -2.47 -6.97 17.39
CA ARG A 116 -2.35 -7.79 16.18
C ARG A 116 -2.79 -6.99 14.96
N VAL A 117 -2.14 -7.26 13.82
CA VAL A 117 -2.52 -6.65 12.54
C VAL A 117 -3.80 -7.29 12.04
N GLU A 118 -4.78 -6.46 11.76
CA GLU A 118 -6.07 -6.84 11.20
C GLU A 118 -6.23 -6.23 9.80
N GLU A 119 -7.18 -6.73 9.00
CA GLU A 119 -7.46 -6.17 7.68
C GLU A 119 -7.87 -4.69 7.74
N SER A 120 -8.55 -4.29 8.82
CA SER A 120 -8.89 -2.90 9.07
C SER A 120 -7.68 -1.99 9.21
N ASP A 121 -6.46 -2.52 9.39
CA ASP A 121 -5.23 -1.73 9.50
C ASP A 121 -4.54 -1.50 8.15
N TYR A 122 -5.06 -2.07 7.06
CA TYR A 122 -4.45 -1.96 5.73
C TYR A 122 -4.39 -0.51 5.22
N TYR A 123 -5.23 0.38 5.77
CA TYR A 123 -5.16 1.81 5.42
C TYR A 123 -3.82 2.47 5.73
N LEU A 124 -3.05 1.92 6.68
CA LEU A 124 -1.77 2.46 7.10
C LEU A 124 -0.72 2.42 5.98
N ILE A 125 -0.84 1.47 5.05
CA ILE A 125 0.17 1.22 3.99
C ILE A 125 -0.23 1.79 2.63
N HIS A 126 -1.42 2.38 2.47
CA HIS A 126 -1.88 2.90 1.19
C HIS A 126 -0.93 3.94 0.58
N ASN A 127 -0.37 4.82 1.40
CA ASN A 127 0.51 5.91 0.94
C ASN A 127 2.01 5.57 0.99
N ASP A 128 2.38 4.34 1.35
CA ASP A 128 3.78 3.94 1.45
C ASP A 128 4.34 3.56 0.08
N GLU A 129 5.24 4.39 -0.46
CA GLU A 129 5.82 4.19 -1.78
C GLU A 129 6.70 2.93 -1.89
N LYS A 130 7.49 2.63 -0.85
CA LYS A 130 8.36 1.45 -0.87
C LYS A 130 7.52 0.18 -0.84
N PHE A 131 6.47 0.19 -0.03
CA PHE A 131 5.46 -0.86 -0.03
C PHE A 131 4.81 -0.98 -1.41
N ALA A 132 4.29 0.12 -1.97
CA ALA A 132 3.57 0.11 -3.24
C ALA A 132 4.40 -0.49 -4.39
N ILE A 133 5.68 -0.12 -4.50
CA ILE A 133 6.59 -0.66 -5.52
C ILE A 133 6.74 -2.18 -5.37
N THR A 134 7.07 -2.63 -4.17
CA THR A 134 7.33 -4.05 -3.90
C THR A 134 6.06 -4.88 -4.06
N PHE A 135 4.94 -4.38 -3.53
CA PHE A 135 3.64 -5.02 -3.60
C PHE A 135 3.19 -5.19 -5.06
N THR A 136 3.31 -4.13 -5.87
CA THR A 136 3.00 -4.16 -7.30
C THR A 136 3.82 -5.21 -8.04
N GLN A 137 5.12 -5.32 -7.76
CA GLN A 137 5.99 -6.31 -8.40
C GLN A 137 5.57 -7.75 -8.07
N ILE A 138 5.18 -8.02 -6.82
CA ILE A 138 4.74 -9.36 -6.42
C ILE A 138 3.36 -9.67 -7.01
N MET A 139 2.44 -8.70 -7.01
CA MET A 139 1.14 -8.83 -7.67
C MET A 139 1.29 -9.11 -9.17
N GLN A 140 2.24 -8.45 -9.84
CA GLN A 140 2.56 -8.73 -11.24
C GLN A 140 3.00 -10.18 -11.43
N LYS A 141 3.96 -10.67 -10.62
CA LYS A 141 4.41 -12.06 -10.68
C LYS A 141 3.27 -13.04 -10.49
N LEU A 142 2.38 -12.78 -9.52
CA LEU A 142 1.21 -13.60 -9.30
C LEU A 142 0.29 -13.64 -10.52
N SER A 143 0.00 -12.48 -11.12
CA SER A 143 -0.82 -12.40 -12.34
C SER A 143 -0.16 -13.12 -13.52
N THR A 144 1.17 -13.03 -13.66
CA THR A 144 1.91 -13.73 -14.71
C THR A 144 1.79 -15.24 -14.56
N ILE A 145 2.04 -15.80 -13.38
CA ILE A 145 1.88 -17.25 -13.13
C ILE A 145 0.48 -17.71 -13.56
N ILE A 146 -0.56 -16.97 -13.16
CA ILE A 146 -1.94 -17.32 -13.54
C ILE A 146 -2.12 -17.30 -15.07
N LEU A 147 -1.69 -16.22 -15.73
CA LEU A 147 -1.95 -16.01 -17.15
C LEU A 147 -1.09 -16.85 -18.09
N THR A 148 0.12 -17.23 -17.68
CA THR A 148 1.08 -17.94 -18.53
C THR A 148 1.27 -19.40 -18.17
N GLU A 149 0.99 -19.80 -16.92
CA GLU A 149 1.23 -21.17 -16.45
C GLU A 149 -0.10 -21.88 -16.15
N LEU A 150 -0.97 -21.30 -15.32
CA LEU A 150 -2.24 -21.96 -14.92
C LEU A 150 -3.34 -21.87 -15.99
N LYS A 151 -3.39 -20.77 -16.77
CA LYS A 151 -4.45 -20.53 -17.75
C LYS A 151 -4.59 -21.65 -18.76
N ASP A 152 -3.47 -22.17 -19.25
CA ASP A 152 -3.43 -23.17 -20.32
C ASP A 152 -3.16 -24.59 -19.78
N ASP A 153 -3.09 -24.77 -18.46
CA ASP A 153 -2.94 -26.07 -17.78
C ASP A 153 -4.28 -26.84 -17.84
N GLN A 154 -4.31 -27.90 -18.63
CA GLN A 154 -5.53 -28.70 -18.85
C GLN A 154 -5.99 -29.42 -17.59
N ASP A 155 -5.05 -30.00 -16.83
CA ASP A 155 -5.37 -30.73 -15.60
C ASP A 155 -5.99 -29.80 -14.56
N PHE A 156 -5.50 -28.56 -14.46
CA PHE A 156 -6.10 -27.54 -13.61
C PHE A 156 -7.49 -27.13 -14.09
N GLN A 157 -7.67 -26.92 -15.40
CA GLN A 157 -8.96 -26.55 -15.98
C GLN A 157 -10.01 -27.63 -15.78
N GLU A 158 -9.64 -28.91 -15.92
CA GLU A 158 -10.55 -30.05 -15.70
C GLU A 158 -10.93 -30.20 -14.22
N ALA A 159 -9.96 -30.04 -13.32
CA ALA A 159 -10.20 -30.14 -11.89
C ALA A 159 -10.99 -28.94 -11.33
N PHE A 160 -10.76 -27.74 -11.86
CA PHE A 160 -11.34 -26.48 -11.33
C PHE A 160 -11.85 -25.52 -12.43
N PRO A 161 -12.81 -25.93 -13.27
CA PRO A 161 -13.23 -25.17 -14.45
C PRO A 161 -13.82 -23.80 -14.13
N MET A 162 -14.49 -23.64 -13.00
CA MET A 162 -15.04 -22.34 -12.58
C MET A 162 -13.97 -21.44 -11.93
N LEU A 163 -12.99 -22.03 -11.23
CA LEU A 163 -11.95 -21.25 -10.56
C LEU A 163 -10.97 -20.68 -11.57
N ILE A 164 -10.64 -21.42 -12.63
CA ILE A 164 -9.70 -20.90 -13.63
C ILE A 164 -10.23 -19.64 -14.31
N VAL A 165 -11.52 -19.60 -14.66
CA VAL A 165 -12.17 -18.38 -15.21
C VAL A 165 -12.03 -17.21 -14.24
N SER A 166 -12.27 -17.47 -12.95
CA SER A 166 -12.18 -16.46 -11.89
C SER A 166 -10.75 -15.97 -11.67
N PHE A 167 -9.76 -16.87 -11.72
CA PHE A 167 -8.34 -16.52 -11.61
C PHE A 167 -7.87 -15.70 -12.81
N VAL A 168 -8.25 -16.09 -14.03
CA VAL A 168 -7.86 -15.37 -15.25
C VAL A 168 -8.44 -13.96 -15.27
N ASP A 169 -9.72 -13.78 -14.95
CA ASP A 169 -10.34 -12.46 -14.83
C ASP A 169 -9.62 -11.60 -13.79
N LEU A 170 -9.34 -12.18 -12.61
CA LEU A 170 -8.62 -11.49 -11.56
C LEU A 170 -7.20 -11.09 -11.97
N ALA A 171 -6.47 -11.96 -12.67
CA ALA A 171 -5.12 -11.68 -13.15
C ALA A 171 -5.09 -10.59 -14.24
N GLN A 172 -6.13 -10.53 -15.08
CA GLN A 172 -6.32 -9.44 -16.04
C GLN A 172 -6.60 -8.12 -15.32
N GLN A 173 -7.46 -8.11 -14.30
CA GLN A 173 -7.72 -6.92 -13.48
C GLN A 173 -6.45 -6.44 -12.79
N ILE A 174 -5.63 -7.34 -12.23
CA ILE A 174 -4.32 -6.99 -11.66
C ILE A 174 -3.46 -6.32 -12.72
N SER A 175 -3.30 -6.94 -13.88
CA SER A 175 -2.46 -6.40 -14.96
C SER A 175 -2.90 -4.99 -15.38
N ASN A 176 -4.21 -4.75 -15.49
CA ASN A 176 -4.76 -3.43 -15.83
C ASN A 176 -4.44 -2.37 -14.77
N VAL A 177 -4.60 -2.70 -13.48
CA VAL A 177 -4.26 -1.77 -12.38
C VAL A 177 -2.76 -1.45 -12.38
N ILE A 178 -1.92 -2.44 -12.65
CA ILE A 178 -0.46 -2.27 -12.70
C ILE A 178 -0.04 -1.44 -13.90
N GLU A 179 -0.61 -1.68 -15.07
CA GLU A 179 -0.34 -0.88 -16.28
C GLU A 179 -0.68 0.59 -16.02
N ASN A 180 -1.83 0.87 -15.42
CA ASN A 180 -2.21 2.22 -15.01
C ASN A 180 -1.17 2.81 -14.06
N PHE A 181 -0.79 2.08 -13.01
CA PHE A 181 0.23 2.52 -12.04
C PHE A 181 1.59 2.85 -12.69
N GLN A 182 2.04 2.05 -13.66
CA GLN A 182 3.30 2.27 -14.37
C GLN A 182 3.23 3.46 -15.32
N ASN A 183 2.13 3.61 -16.05
CA ASN A 183 1.89 4.72 -16.98
C ASN A 183 1.94 6.08 -16.27
N PHE A 184 1.45 6.18 -15.03
CA PHE A 184 1.58 7.41 -14.24
C PHE A 184 3.04 7.76 -13.89
N LYS A 185 3.88 6.76 -13.60
CA LYS A 185 5.31 7.00 -13.31
C LYS A 185 6.06 7.51 -14.54
N THR A 186 5.78 7.00 -15.73
CA THR A 186 6.42 7.43 -16.99
C THR A 186 5.93 8.80 -17.46
N LEU A 187 4.63 9.11 -17.34
CA LEU A 187 4.08 10.43 -17.69
C LEU A 187 4.61 11.57 -16.79
N SER A 188 4.77 11.31 -15.48
CA SER A 188 5.38 12.27 -14.55
C SER A 188 6.84 12.56 -14.88
N SER A 189 7.57 11.58 -15.40
CA SER A 189 9.00 11.71 -15.71
C SER A 189 9.23 12.52 -16.99
N LYS A 190 8.26 12.54 -17.92
CA LYS A 190 8.33 13.35 -19.15
C LYS A 190 8.04 14.84 -18.89
N LYS A 191 7.19 15.21 -17.93
CA LYS A 191 6.85 16.62 -17.63
C LYS A 191 8.00 17.44 -17.01
N GLN A 192 9.06 16.81 -16.50
CA GLN A 192 10.24 17.51 -15.97
C GLN A 192 11.33 17.81 -17.02
N ARG A 193 11.15 17.43 -18.29
CA ARG A 193 12.15 17.64 -19.36
C ARG A 193 11.79 18.72 -20.39
N THR A 194 10.83 19.61 -20.12
CA THR A 194 10.36 20.57 -21.13
C THR A 194 10.23 22.01 -20.62
N LYS A 195 11.34 22.62 -20.17
CA LYS A 195 11.64 24.08 -20.19
C LYS A 195 13.19 24.19 -20.17
N GLN A 196 13.91 24.69 -21.17
CA GLN A 196 13.82 26.01 -21.82
C GLN A 196 13.99 25.99 -23.36
N PRO A 197 13.36 26.92 -24.09
CA PRO A 197 13.79 27.45 -25.39
C PRO A 197 14.64 28.73 -25.23
N ILE A 198 15.11 29.32 -26.35
CA ILE A 198 15.89 30.59 -26.57
C ILE A 198 17.36 30.28 -26.93
N SER A 199 17.95 30.63 -28.07
CA SER A 199 17.50 31.39 -29.26
C SER A 199 18.37 31.03 -30.46
N GLU A 200 17.76 30.92 -31.64
CA GLU A 200 18.44 31.10 -32.91
C GLU A 200 18.61 32.59 -33.18
N GLU A 201 19.85 33.07 -33.29
CA GLU A 201 20.15 34.27 -34.08
C GLU A 201 21.23 33.92 -35.10
N SER A 202 20.83 33.99 -36.37
CA SER A 202 21.70 33.98 -37.53
C SER A 202 22.46 35.32 -37.61
N ASN A 203 23.75 35.34 -37.96
CA ASN A 203 24.21 35.58 -39.34
C ASN A 203 25.69 36.03 -39.41
N ASN A 204 26.42 35.35 -40.29
CA ASN A 204 27.37 35.89 -41.28
C ASN A 204 28.79 36.41 -40.94
N GLN A 205 29.70 35.77 -41.70
CA GLN A 205 30.84 36.31 -42.47
C GLN A 205 32.24 36.38 -41.83
N LYS A 206 33.13 35.52 -42.39
CA LYS A 206 34.21 35.85 -43.36
C LYS A 206 35.60 35.33 -42.96
N THR A 207 36.16 34.52 -43.87
CA THR A 207 37.61 34.40 -44.25
C THR A 207 38.57 33.90 -43.16
N THR A 208 39.55 33.01 -43.39
CA THR A 208 40.47 32.90 -44.52
C THR A 208 41.26 31.58 -44.41
N ASN A 209 41.50 30.93 -45.56
CA ASN A 209 42.69 30.19 -46.00
C ASN A 209 43.52 29.28 -45.07
N LYS A 210 43.70 28.05 -45.59
CA LYS A 210 44.95 27.25 -45.75
C LYS A 210 45.74 26.87 -44.49
N ILE A 211 45.90 25.56 -44.26
CA ILE A 211 47.17 24.80 -44.42
C ILE A 211 46.99 23.36 -43.91
N SER A 212 47.31 22.40 -44.80
CA SER A 212 47.99 21.10 -44.60
C SER A 212 47.47 20.06 -43.60
N LEU A 213 47.24 18.84 -44.12
CA LEU A 213 47.82 17.56 -43.66
C LEU A 213 47.39 16.52 -44.71
N GLN A 214 48.30 16.14 -45.60
CA GLN A 214 49.18 14.96 -45.53
C GLN A 214 48.43 13.62 -45.62
N GLN A 215 48.97 12.81 -46.53
CA GLN A 215 48.58 11.45 -46.90
C GLN A 215 48.67 10.48 -45.72
#